data_AF-A0A8S3ZMS5-F1
#
_entry.id   AF-A0A8S3ZMS5-F1
#
_cell.length_a   1.000
_cell.length_b   1.000
_cell.length_c   1.000
_cell.angle_alpha   90.00
_cell.angle_beta   90.00
_cell.angle_gamma   90.00
#
_symmetry.space_group_name_H-M   'P 1'
#
loop_
_entity.id
_entity.type
_entity.pdbx_description
1 polymer ?
#
loop_
_entity_poly.entity_id
_entity_poly.type
_entity_poly.pdbx_seq_one_letter_code
_entity_poly.pdbx_strand_id
1 'polypeptide(L)'
;MGQLTSRQEIVNLETTNPQMRNWLCASIAIRETSKVLAVHVHRKISQIHKMMRRSVGSLPACQQNCSQFSGDPNKPWCRTCDRWGAEIAAICNPQYKPRITWSRLNSSQWPVNPYEVGRAFIPRAHRLYYKSAEFHEDLRFVLSFLENCSAVHLPRSLCEKAWQCHGRVKRKNVRMRMGSQELEETVSVMTELLSQEDLGDNEDVINKMQALLSDTETEMDGCVVM
;
A
#
# COMPACT_ATOMS: atom_id res chain seq x y z
N MET A 1 45.13 -9.01 18.80
CA MET A 1 44.95 -7.55 18.75
C MET A 1 43.83 -7.25 17.77
N GLY A 2 42.62 -6.99 18.28
CA GLY A 2 41.47 -6.65 17.43
C GLY A 2 41.51 -5.16 17.10
N GLN A 3 41.59 -4.80 15.83
CA GLN A 3 41.46 -3.41 15.39
C GLN A 3 40.04 -2.92 15.73
N LEU A 4 39.98 -1.89 16.57
CA LEU A 4 38.78 -1.08 16.75
C LEU A 4 38.63 -0.21 15.49
N THR A 5 38.04 -0.76 14.42
CA THR A 5 37.59 0.05 13.29
C THR A 5 36.65 1.14 13.80
N SER A 6 36.97 2.39 13.48
CA SER A 6 36.15 3.52 13.90
C SER A 6 34.75 3.40 13.29
N ARG A 7 33.72 3.90 13.99
CA ARG A 7 32.34 3.90 13.47
C ARG A 7 32.25 4.56 12.09
N GLN A 8 33.09 5.55 11.82
CA GLN A 8 33.14 6.25 10.54
C GLN A 8 33.66 5.35 9.41
N GLU A 9 34.68 4.52 9.66
CA GLU A 9 35.18 3.56 8.67
C GLU A 9 34.15 2.48 8.36
N ILE A 10 33.41 2.01 9.38
CA ILE A 10 32.33 1.04 9.19
C ILE A 10 31.21 1.65 8.34
N VAL A 11 30.81 2.89 8.62
CA VAL A 11 29.80 3.61 7.83
C VAL A 11 30.29 3.79 6.39
N ASN A 12 31.54 4.23 6.17
CA ASN A 12 32.09 4.42 4.83
C ASN A 12 32.21 3.11 4.04
N LEU A 13 32.58 2.00 4.69
CA LEU A 13 32.64 0.67 4.08
C LEU A 13 31.24 0.17 3.66
N GLU A 14 30.22 0.47 4.46
CA GLU A 14 28.86 0.06 4.17
C GLU A 14 28.20 0.98 3.11
N THR A 15 28.47 2.29 3.11
CA THR A 15 27.96 3.21 2.07
C THR A 15 28.61 3.03 0.71
N THR A 16 29.85 2.55 0.65
CA THR A 16 30.54 2.19 -0.61
C THR A 16 30.20 0.79 -1.10
N ASN A 17 29.47 -0.02 -0.31
CA ASN A 17 29.05 -1.36 -0.72
C ASN A 17 27.94 -1.30 -1.79
N PRO A 18 28.18 -1.78 -3.01
CA PRO A 18 27.19 -1.74 -4.09
C PRO A 18 25.87 -2.43 -3.71
N GLN A 19 25.95 -3.51 -2.92
CA GLN A 19 24.75 -4.24 -2.50
C GLN A 19 23.90 -3.47 -1.49
N MET A 20 24.53 -2.65 -0.64
CA MET A 20 23.79 -1.78 0.29
C MET A 20 23.17 -0.61 -0.46
N ARG A 21 23.92 0.02 -1.36
CA ARG A 21 23.41 1.07 -2.26
C ARG A 21 22.20 0.57 -3.05
N ASN A 22 22.29 -0.62 -3.64
CA ASN A 22 21.16 -1.23 -4.36
C ASN A 22 19.94 -1.44 -3.46
N TRP A 23 20.14 -1.89 -2.22
CA TRP A 23 19.04 -2.05 -1.26
C TRP A 23 18.39 -0.71 -0.89
N LEU A 24 19.18 0.36 -0.73
CA LEU A 24 18.68 1.72 -0.49
C LEU A 24 17.88 2.23 -1.69
N CYS A 25 18.41 2.09 -2.92
CA CYS A 25 17.71 2.47 -4.14
C CYS A 25 16.37 1.73 -4.29
N ALA A 26 16.35 0.41 -4.05
CA ALA A 26 15.11 -0.35 -4.07
C ALA A 26 14.10 0.12 -3.01
N SER A 27 14.58 0.50 -1.82
CA SER A 27 13.74 1.06 -0.76
C SER A 27 13.14 2.41 -1.15
N ILE A 28 13.92 3.27 -1.82
CA ILE A 28 13.46 4.55 -2.36
C ILE A 28 12.41 4.31 -3.45
N ALA A 29 12.66 3.42 -4.41
CA ALA A 29 11.71 3.10 -5.49
C ALA A 29 10.36 2.63 -4.93
N ILE A 30 10.37 1.71 -3.95
CA ILE A 30 9.17 1.24 -3.25
C ILE A 30 8.44 2.38 -2.54
N ARG A 31 9.18 3.24 -1.84
CA ARG A 31 8.59 4.37 -1.09
C ARG A 31 7.92 5.37 -2.02
N GLU A 32 8.60 5.80 -3.07
CA GLU A 32 8.05 6.80 -4.00
C GLU A 32 6.85 6.23 -4.76
N THR A 33 6.91 4.96 -5.18
CA THR A 33 5.75 4.24 -5.74
C THR A 33 4.57 4.24 -4.76
N SER A 34 4.83 3.89 -3.50
CA SER A 34 3.79 3.81 -2.49
C SER A 34 3.08 5.14 -2.26
N LYS A 35 3.80 6.27 -2.24
CA LYS A 35 3.21 7.60 -2.11
C LYS A 35 2.24 7.93 -3.24
N VAL A 36 2.66 7.70 -4.48
CA VAL A 36 1.85 7.95 -5.67
C VAL A 36 0.57 7.11 -5.62
N LEU A 37 0.73 5.81 -5.38
CA LEU A 37 -0.40 4.89 -5.31
C LEU A 37 -1.32 5.21 -4.13
N ALA A 38 -0.78 5.63 -2.98
CA ALA A 38 -1.59 6.05 -1.84
C ALA A 38 -2.52 7.20 -2.24
N VAL A 39 -1.99 8.25 -2.88
CA VAL A 39 -2.81 9.39 -3.37
C VAL A 39 -3.94 8.90 -4.28
N HIS A 40 -3.64 7.97 -5.19
CA HIS A 40 -4.66 7.37 -6.05
C HIS A 40 -5.72 6.62 -5.23
N VAL A 41 -5.31 5.73 -4.33
CA VAL A 41 -6.20 4.95 -3.47
C VAL A 41 -7.09 5.86 -2.62
N HIS A 42 -6.57 6.95 -2.06
CA HIS A 42 -7.34 7.93 -1.29
C HIS A 42 -8.46 8.57 -2.13
N ARG A 43 -8.14 8.96 -3.37
CA ARG A 43 -9.12 9.50 -4.31
C ARG A 43 -10.18 8.46 -4.64
N LYS A 44 -9.77 7.23 -4.93
CA LYS A 44 -10.68 6.12 -5.27
C LYS A 44 -11.59 5.74 -4.10
N ILE A 45 -11.07 5.61 -2.89
CA ILE A 45 -11.85 5.39 -1.65
C ILE A 45 -12.91 6.48 -1.49
N SER A 46 -12.54 7.75 -1.69
CA SER A 46 -13.47 8.88 -1.58
C SER A 46 -14.56 8.85 -2.66
N GLN A 47 -14.22 8.48 -3.90
CA GLN A 47 -15.18 8.34 -5.01
C GLN A 47 -16.16 7.20 -4.76
N ILE A 48 -15.65 6.02 -4.38
CA ILE A 48 -16.45 4.85 -4.03
C ILE A 48 -17.43 5.19 -2.91
N HIS A 49 -16.94 5.84 -1.84
CA HIS A 49 -17.80 6.22 -0.73
C HIS A 49 -18.94 7.14 -1.15
N LYS A 50 -18.67 8.14 -2.00
CA LYS A 50 -19.71 9.01 -2.56
C LYS A 50 -20.73 8.23 -3.39
N MET A 51 -20.28 7.27 -4.21
CA MET A 51 -21.17 6.42 -5.00
C MET A 51 -22.07 5.56 -4.11
N MET A 52 -21.49 4.85 -3.14
CA MET A 52 -22.23 4.01 -2.20
C MET A 52 -23.22 4.84 -1.38
N ARG A 53 -22.81 6.02 -0.89
CA ARG A 53 -23.69 6.91 -0.13
C ARG A 53 -24.91 7.34 -0.95
N ARG A 54 -24.74 7.60 -2.26
CA ARG A 54 -25.87 7.89 -3.16
C ARG A 54 -26.81 6.68 -3.32
N SER A 55 -26.25 5.48 -3.46
CA SER A 55 -27.05 4.24 -3.58
C SER A 55 -27.81 3.90 -2.28
N VAL A 56 -27.15 4.00 -1.14
CA VAL A 56 -27.76 3.74 0.18
C VAL A 56 -28.86 4.77 0.49
N GLY A 57 -28.65 6.03 0.10
CA GLY A 57 -29.61 7.12 0.29
C GLY A 57 -29.56 7.70 1.71
N SER A 58 -30.70 8.22 2.17
CA SER A 58 -30.84 8.95 3.45
C SER A 58 -31.14 8.07 4.66
N LEU A 59 -30.65 6.82 4.68
CA LEU A 59 -30.85 5.93 5.82
C LEU A 59 -30.09 6.45 7.06
N PRO A 60 -30.67 6.31 8.27
CA PRO A 60 -30.02 6.76 9.49
C PRO A 60 -28.76 5.94 9.77
N ALA A 61 -27.76 6.57 10.39
CA ALA A 61 -26.54 5.89 10.79
C ALA A 61 -26.83 4.75 11.77
N CYS A 62 -26.08 3.65 11.65
CA CYS A 62 -26.20 2.52 12.56
C CYS A 62 -25.77 2.93 13.97
N GLN A 63 -26.67 2.74 14.95
CA GLN A 63 -26.41 3.05 16.36
C GLN A 63 -25.70 1.91 17.10
N GLN A 64 -25.85 0.67 16.62
CA GLN A 64 -25.40 -0.53 17.32
C GLN A 64 -24.08 -1.09 16.79
N ASN A 65 -23.55 -0.51 15.71
CA ASN A 65 -22.37 -1.03 15.02
C ASN A 65 -22.50 -2.53 14.66
N CYS A 66 -23.54 -2.89 13.90
CA CYS A 66 -23.90 -4.28 13.58
C CYS A 66 -22.73 -5.15 13.07
N SER A 67 -21.76 -4.55 12.38
CA SER A 67 -20.60 -5.27 11.85
C SER A 67 -19.81 -6.01 12.94
N GLN A 68 -19.75 -5.51 14.18
CA GLN A 68 -19.08 -6.19 15.31
C GLN A 68 -19.73 -7.51 15.71
N PHE A 69 -21.03 -7.66 15.45
CA PHE A 69 -21.80 -8.87 15.74
C PHE A 69 -21.98 -9.76 14.51
N SER A 70 -21.24 -9.49 13.43
CA SER A 70 -21.29 -10.31 12.22
C SER A 70 -20.99 -11.78 12.54
N GLY A 71 -21.95 -12.65 12.27
CA GLY A 71 -21.88 -14.09 12.56
C GLY A 71 -22.67 -14.52 13.81
N ASP A 72 -23.20 -13.59 14.60
CA ASP A 72 -24.15 -13.87 15.67
C ASP A 72 -25.59 -13.90 15.10
N PRO A 73 -26.25 -15.08 15.06
CA PRO A 73 -27.60 -15.20 14.50
C PRO A 73 -28.65 -14.40 15.28
N ASN A 74 -28.36 -14.02 16.54
CA ASN A 74 -29.29 -13.28 17.39
C ASN A 74 -29.21 -11.76 17.20
N LYS A 75 -28.23 -11.28 16.42
CA LYS A 75 -28.00 -9.85 16.19
C LYS A 75 -27.99 -9.56 14.68
N PRO A 76 -29.18 -9.54 14.04
CA PRO A 76 -29.28 -9.24 12.63
C PRO A 76 -28.75 -7.83 12.34
N TRP A 77 -28.26 -7.65 11.12
CA TRP A 77 -27.84 -6.35 10.66
C TRP A 77 -29.05 -5.42 10.53
N CYS A 78 -28.87 -4.15 10.89
CA CYS A 78 -29.88 -3.15 10.60
C CYS A 78 -29.91 -2.85 9.10
N ARG A 79 -31.05 -2.34 8.61
CA ARG A 79 -31.24 -2.00 7.18
C ARG A 79 -30.12 -1.14 6.58
N THR A 80 -29.57 -0.20 7.36
CA THR A 80 -28.45 0.64 6.93
C THR A 80 -27.20 -0.20 6.70
N CYS A 81 -26.83 -1.05 7.66
CA CYS A 81 -25.66 -1.90 7.54
C CYS A 81 -25.81 -2.91 6.40
N ASP A 82 -27.00 -3.50 6.22
CA ASP A 82 -27.23 -4.44 5.12
C ASP A 82 -26.98 -3.80 3.75
N ARG A 83 -27.50 -2.59 3.53
CA ARG A 83 -27.28 -1.89 2.26
C ARG A 83 -25.82 -1.53 2.06
N TRP A 84 -25.16 -0.97 3.07
CA TRP A 84 -23.72 -0.68 2.97
C TRP A 84 -22.88 -1.94 2.74
N GLY A 85 -23.20 -3.04 3.44
CA GLY A 85 -22.52 -4.32 3.28
C GLY A 85 -22.69 -4.87 1.87
N ALA A 86 -23.90 -4.78 1.31
CA ALA A 86 -24.18 -5.19 -0.07
C ALA A 86 -23.37 -4.36 -1.08
N GLU A 87 -23.34 -3.04 -0.93
CA GLU A 87 -22.54 -2.15 -1.78
C GLU A 87 -21.04 -2.45 -1.69
N ILE A 88 -20.50 -2.58 -0.48
CA ILE A 88 -19.09 -2.96 -0.25
C ILE A 88 -18.76 -4.28 -0.92
N ALA A 89 -19.63 -5.27 -0.74
CA ALA A 89 -19.45 -6.61 -1.28
C ALA A 89 -19.71 -6.71 -2.79
N ALA A 90 -20.32 -5.70 -3.42
CA ALA A 90 -20.56 -5.63 -4.86
C ALA A 90 -19.31 -5.21 -5.64
N ILE A 91 -18.48 -4.34 -5.06
CA ILE A 91 -17.22 -3.88 -5.67
C ILE A 91 -15.98 -4.61 -5.12
N CYS A 92 -16.20 -5.73 -4.46
CA CYS A 92 -15.15 -6.56 -3.91
C CYS A 92 -14.83 -7.68 -4.89
N ASN A 93 -13.55 -7.96 -5.10
CA ASN A 93 -13.15 -9.08 -5.95
C ASN A 93 -13.77 -10.40 -5.43
N PRO A 94 -14.38 -11.24 -6.29
CA PRO A 94 -15.15 -12.40 -5.86
C PRO A 94 -14.37 -13.36 -4.95
N GLN A 95 -13.08 -13.54 -5.20
CA GLN A 95 -12.19 -14.40 -4.41
C GLN A 95 -11.90 -13.84 -3.01
N TYR A 96 -11.98 -12.52 -2.83
CA TYR A 96 -11.70 -11.85 -1.56
C TYR A 96 -12.96 -11.59 -0.73
N LYS A 97 -14.13 -11.45 -1.36
CA LYS A 97 -15.43 -11.25 -0.68
C LYS A 97 -15.67 -12.12 0.56
N PRO A 98 -15.44 -13.45 0.57
CA PRO A 98 -15.63 -14.28 1.77
C PRO A 98 -14.59 -14.05 2.87
N ARG A 99 -13.50 -13.33 2.58
CA ARG A 99 -12.40 -13.03 3.51
C ARG A 99 -12.59 -11.70 4.25
N ILE A 100 -13.61 -10.92 3.90
CA ILE A 100 -13.92 -9.66 4.60
C ILE A 100 -14.22 -9.97 6.07
N THR A 101 -13.41 -9.43 6.96
CA THR A 101 -13.61 -9.61 8.41
C THR A 101 -14.47 -8.48 8.96
N TRP A 102 -15.78 -8.57 8.74
CA TRP A 102 -16.75 -7.54 9.12
C TRP A 102 -16.67 -7.12 10.59
N SER A 103 -16.36 -8.04 11.51
CA SER A 103 -16.20 -7.76 12.94
C SER A 103 -15.08 -6.78 13.30
N ARG A 104 -14.14 -6.53 12.38
CA ARG A 104 -13.06 -5.54 12.54
C ARG A 104 -13.42 -4.15 11.99
N LEU A 105 -14.60 -4.03 11.38
CA LEU A 105 -15.12 -2.79 10.82
C LEU A 105 -16.08 -2.12 11.81
N ASN A 106 -16.25 -0.82 11.64
CA ASN A 106 -17.15 0.02 12.40
C ASN A 106 -18.25 0.57 11.49
N SER A 107 -19.29 -0.26 11.30
CA SER A 107 -20.45 0.07 10.48
C SER A 107 -21.21 1.34 10.91
N SER A 108 -21.07 1.80 12.16
CA SER A 108 -21.61 3.12 12.57
C SER A 108 -20.98 4.29 11.82
N GLN A 109 -19.75 4.11 11.32
CA GLN A 109 -18.96 5.15 10.66
C GLN A 109 -19.05 5.11 9.13
N TRP A 110 -19.59 4.05 8.52
CA TRP A 110 -19.69 3.95 7.06
C TRP A 110 -20.37 5.15 6.38
N PRO A 111 -21.42 5.79 6.94
CA PRO A 111 -22.03 6.96 6.29
C PRO A 111 -21.15 8.21 6.22
N VAL A 112 -20.19 8.35 7.15
CA VAL A 112 -19.42 9.59 7.36
C VAL A 112 -17.92 9.45 7.11
N ASN A 113 -17.37 8.24 7.26
CA ASN A 113 -15.94 7.98 7.14
C ASN A 113 -15.65 7.05 5.94
N PRO A 114 -15.13 7.59 4.83
CA PRO A 114 -14.82 6.79 3.64
C PRO A 114 -13.74 5.73 3.91
N TYR A 115 -12.84 5.98 4.86
CA TYR A 115 -11.79 5.03 5.20
C TYR A 115 -12.30 3.78 5.89
N GLU A 116 -13.40 3.88 6.63
CA GLU A 116 -13.99 2.70 7.26
C GLU A 116 -14.61 1.74 6.24
N VAL A 117 -15.06 2.29 5.11
CA VAL A 117 -15.47 1.53 3.93
C VAL A 117 -14.23 0.96 3.22
N GLY A 118 -13.20 1.77 3.01
CA GLY A 118 -11.93 1.34 2.38
C GLY A 118 -11.23 0.20 3.13
N ARG A 119 -11.33 0.16 4.46
CA ARG A 119 -10.75 -0.92 5.29
C ARG A 119 -11.33 -2.30 4.99
N ALA A 120 -12.52 -2.38 4.38
CA ALA A 120 -13.08 -3.66 3.95
C ALA A 120 -12.20 -4.38 2.92
N PHE A 121 -11.40 -3.65 2.13
CA PHE A 121 -10.52 -4.17 1.09
C PHE A 121 -9.07 -4.37 1.57
N ILE A 122 -8.77 -3.99 2.82
CA ILE A 122 -7.41 -4.00 3.35
C ILE A 122 -7.37 -4.97 4.54
N PRO A 123 -6.94 -6.23 4.33
CA PRO A 123 -6.91 -7.22 5.39
C PRO A 123 -5.98 -6.74 6.51
N ARG A 124 -6.46 -6.86 7.75
CA ARG A 124 -5.72 -6.48 8.96
C ARG A 124 -5.39 -4.98 9.08
N ALA A 125 -6.03 -4.10 8.31
CA ALA A 125 -5.89 -2.66 8.52
C ALA A 125 -6.24 -2.28 9.95
N HIS A 126 -5.30 -1.61 10.62
CA HIS A 126 -5.49 -1.10 11.97
C HIS A 126 -6.66 -0.10 12.01
N ARG A 127 -7.38 0.01 13.12
CA ARG A 127 -8.51 0.95 13.27
C ARG A 127 -8.11 2.42 13.10
N LEU A 128 -6.83 2.73 13.29
CA LEU A 128 -6.26 4.07 13.10
C LEU A 128 -5.53 4.21 11.77
N TYR A 129 -5.74 3.27 10.82
CA TYR A 129 -5.13 3.31 9.49
C TYR A 129 -5.23 4.72 8.88
N TYR A 130 -6.39 5.37 8.99
CA TYR A 130 -6.61 6.70 8.42
C TYR A 130 -6.04 7.89 9.22
N LYS A 131 -5.38 7.68 10.37
CA LYS A 131 -4.92 8.77 11.26
C LYS A 131 -3.42 9.05 11.26
N SER A 132 -2.59 8.21 10.64
CA SER A 132 -1.15 8.46 10.53
C SER A 132 -0.67 8.20 9.11
N ALA A 133 0.12 9.13 8.57
CA ALA A 133 0.71 9.05 7.24
C ALA A 133 1.55 7.77 7.06
N GLU A 134 2.17 7.26 8.12
CA GLU A 134 2.95 6.03 8.11
C GLU A 134 2.13 4.79 7.71
N PHE A 135 0.81 4.82 7.96
CA PHE A 135 -0.08 3.75 7.52
C PHE A 135 -0.63 3.98 6.12
N HIS A 136 -0.66 5.21 5.60
CA HIS A 136 -1.27 5.51 4.29
C HIS A 136 -0.28 5.21 3.17
N GLU A 137 1.00 5.47 3.42
CA GLU A 137 2.10 5.26 2.49
C GLU A 137 2.76 3.89 2.63
N ASP A 138 2.20 2.94 3.39
CA ASP A 138 2.68 1.57 3.40
C ASP A 138 2.10 0.80 2.20
N LEU A 139 3.00 0.41 1.30
CA LEU A 139 2.68 -0.25 0.03
C LEU A 139 1.79 -1.48 0.22
N ARG A 140 1.91 -2.16 1.37
CA ARG A 140 1.08 -3.35 1.66
C ARG A 140 -0.40 -3.04 1.68
N PHE A 141 -0.79 -1.90 2.25
CA PHE A 141 -2.20 -1.53 2.36
C PHE A 141 -2.73 -1.03 1.03
N VAL A 142 -1.92 -0.27 0.31
CA VAL A 142 -2.23 0.18 -1.04
C VAL A 142 -2.44 -1.03 -1.96
N LEU A 143 -1.48 -1.94 -2.05
CA LEU A 143 -1.58 -3.15 -2.88
C LEU A 143 -2.79 -4.00 -2.47
N SER A 144 -3.06 -4.13 -1.17
CA SER A 144 -4.25 -4.85 -0.71
C SER A 144 -5.54 -4.22 -1.23
N PHE A 145 -5.67 -2.89 -1.16
CA PHE A 145 -6.85 -2.21 -1.67
C PHE A 145 -7.00 -2.43 -3.18
N LEU A 146 -5.92 -2.22 -3.93
CA LEU A 146 -5.88 -2.40 -5.38
C LEU A 146 -6.21 -3.83 -5.81
N GLU A 147 -5.71 -4.84 -5.09
CA GLU A 147 -5.94 -6.25 -5.40
C GLU A 147 -7.35 -6.73 -5.02
N ASN A 148 -7.99 -6.11 -4.02
CA ASN A 148 -9.26 -6.59 -3.48
C ASN A 148 -10.49 -5.79 -3.95
N CYS A 149 -10.29 -4.60 -4.51
CA CYS A 149 -11.33 -3.73 -5.01
C CYS A 149 -11.47 -3.88 -6.53
N SER A 150 -12.64 -4.30 -7.01
CA SER A 150 -12.89 -4.48 -8.45
C SER A 150 -13.13 -3.16 -9.20
N ALA A 151 -13.14 -2.02 -8.50
CA ALA A 151 -13.25 -0.69 -9.11
C ALA A 151 -11.89 -0.13 -9.59
N VAL A 152 -10.82 -0.92 -9.43
CA VAL A 152 -9.49 -0.66 -9.97
C VAL A 152 -9.05 -1.89 -10.75
N HIS A 153 -8.63 -1.70 -11.99
CA HIS A 153 -8.23 -2.79 -12.87
C HIS A 153 -6.70 -2.82 -12.94
N LEU A 154 -6.11 -3.74 -12.17
CA LEU A 154 -4.67 -4.02 -12.25
C LEU A 154 -4.42 -5.50 -12.51
N PRO A 155 -3.41 -5.84 -13.33
CA PRO A 155 -3.02 -7.23 -13.51
C PRO A 155 -2.61 -7.84 -12.16
N ARG A 156 -3.26 -8.94 -11.77
CA ARG A 156 -2.93 -9.64 -10.51
C ARG A 156 -1.47 -10.06 -10.45
N SER A 157 -0.91 -10.51 -11.58
CA SER A 157 0.50 -10.88 -11.71
C SER A 157 1.44 -9.71 -11.38
N LEU A 158 1.06 -8.49 -11.70
CA LEU A 158 1.83 -7.29 -11.40
C LEU A 158 1.79 -6.97 -9.90
N CYS A 159 0.61 -7.06 -9.27
CA CYS A 159 0.48 -6.94 -7.81
C CYS A 159 1.31 -8.01 -7.08
N GLU A 160 1.30 -9.26 -7.55
CA GLU A 160 2.09 -10.36 -6.98
C GLU A 160 3.60 -10.10 -7.09
N LYS A 161 4.09 -9.61 -8.24
CA LYS A 161 5.48 -9.18 -8.40
C LYS A 161 5.84 -8.02 -7.46
N ALA A 162 4.96 -7.03 -7.31
CA ALA A 162 5.18 -5.91 -6.40
C ALA A 162 5.27 -6.37 -4.93
N TRP A 163 4.41 -7.32 -4.53
CA TRP A 163 4.49 -7.97 -3.22
C TRP A 163 5.82 -8.70 -2.99
N GLN A 164 6.35 -9.38 -4.01
CA GLN A 164 7.65 -10.07 -3.94
C GLN A 164 8.80 -9.06 -3.79
N CYS A 165 8.81 -7.97 -4.57
CA CYS A 165 9.80 -6.90 -4.47
C CYS A 165 9.81 -6.28 -3.06
N HIS A 166 8.63 -5.87 -2.57
CA HIS A 166 8.49 -5.34 -1.21
C HIS A 166 8.92 -6.35 -0.14
N GLY A 167 8.57 -7.63 -0.32
CA GLY A 167 8.98 -8.72 0.56
C GLY A 167 10.50 -8.89 0.61
N ARG A 168 11.20 -8.80 -0.52
CA ARG A 168 12.67 -8.91 -0.58
C ARG A 168 13.36 -7.79 0.20
N VAL A 169 12.94 -6.54 -0.01
CA VAL A 169 13.51 -5.38 0.69
C VAL A 169 13.30 -5.48 2.20
N LYS A 170 12.08 -5.85 2.64
CA LYS A 170 11.72 -5.92 4.07
C LYS A 170 12.26 -7.15 4.81
N ARG A 171 12.35 -8.32 4.16
CA ARG A 171 12.80 -9.57 4.81
C ARG A 171 14.32 -9.66 4.95
N LYS A 172 15.10 -8.93 4.12
CA LYS A 172 16.58 -8.89 4.21
C LYS A 172 17.12 -8.04 5.37
N ASN A 173 16.31 -7.78 6.40
CA ASN A 173 16.61 -7.04 7.64
C ASN A 173 17.91 -7.43 8.38
N VAL A 174 18.58 -8.52 8.02
CA VAL A 174 19.82 -8.95 8.69
C VAL A 174 21.07 -8.45 7.96
N ARG A 175 21.00 -8.10 6.67
CA ARG A 175 22.19 -7.64 5.91
C ARG A 175 21.99 -6.43 5.01
N MET A 176 20.77 -5.92 4.80
CA MET A 176 20.50 -4.72 3.98
C MET A 176 21.25 -4.73 2.63
N ARG A 177 21.24 -5.88 1.94
CA ARG A 177 22.02 -6.14 0.73
C ARG A 177 21.14 -6.68 -0.39
N MET A 178 21.35 -6.17 -1.60
CA MET A 178 20.58 -6.51 -2.80
C MET A 178 21.49 -6.57 -4.03
N GLY A 179 21.32 -7.58 -4.88
CA GLY A 179 22.05 -7.66 -6.16
C GLY A 179 21.49 -6.68 -7.20
N SER A 180 22.29 -6.31 -8.20
CA SER A 180 21.85 -5.37 -9.25
C SER A 180 20.62 -5.87 -10.02
N GLN A 181 20.57 -7.16 -10.36
CA GLN A 181 19.39 -7.77 -10.98
C GLN A 181 18.12 -7.65 -10.12
N GLU A 182 18.23 -7.78 -8.80
CA GLU A 182 17.09 -7.62 -7.89
C GLU A 182 16.62 -6.15 -7.81
N LEU A 183 17.55 -5.19 -7.91
CA LEU A 183 17.23 -3.77 -8.00
C LEU A 183 16.53 -3.45 -9.32
N GLU A 184 17.09 -3.89 -10.45
CA GLU A 184 16.51 -3.70 -11.80
C GLU A 184 15.08 -4.25 -11.86
N GLU A 185 14.88 -5.47 -11.36
CA GLU A 185 13.55 -6.09 -11.29
C GLU A 185 12.60 -5.25 -10.42
N THR A 186 13.08 -4.75 -9.27
CA THR A 186 12.27 -3.90 -8.38
C THR A 186 11.86 -2.60 -9.08
N VAL A 187 12.81 -1.88 -9.69
CA VAL A 187 12.53 -0.62 -10.40
C VAL A 187 11.61 -0.87 -11.59
N SER A 188 11.82 -1.95 -12.35
CA SER A 188 10.98 -2.33 -13.47
C SER A 188 9.53 -2.59 -13.04
N VAL A 189 9.32 -3.39 -12.00
CA VAL A 189 7.97 -3.71 -11.49
C VAL A 189 7.28 -2.48 -10.94
N MET A 190 7.99 -1.63 -10.19
CA MET A 190 7.44 -0.38 -9.66
C MET A 190 7.05 0.59 -10.78
N THR A 191 7.88 0.69 -11.82
CA THR A 191 7.59 1.51 -13.01
C THR A 191 6.39 0.97 -13.77
N GLU A 192 6.37 -0.33 -14.09
CA GLU A 192 5.24 -0.98 -14.76
C GLU A 192 3.93 -0.79 -13.99
N LEU A 193 3.99 -0.81 -12.65
CA LEU A 193 2.86 -0.52 -11.79
C LEU A 193 2.40 0.93 -11.90
N LEU A 194 3.29 1.92 -11.92
CA LEU A 194 2.91 3.34 -12.06
C LEU A 194 2.47 3.72 -13.49
N SER A 195 2.84 2.94 -14.50
CA SER A 195 2.46 3.14 -15.90
C SER A 195 1.05 2.64 -16.25
N GLN A 196 0.31 2.08 -15.29
CA GLN A 196 -1.04 1.58 -15.54
C GLN A 196 -2.00 2.75 -15.75
N GLU A 197 -2.80 2.70 -16.82
CA GLU A 197 -3.70 3.80 -17.23
C GLU A 197 -4.63 4.27 -16.10
N ASP A 198 -5.12 3.32 -15.30
CA ASP A 198 -5.99 3.58 -14.15
C ASP A 198 -5.36 4.54 -13.12
N LEU A 199 -4.03 4.64 -13.07
CA LEU A 199 -3.29 5.45 -12.09
C LEU A 199 -2.90 6.85 -12.61
N GLY A 200 -3.15 7.14 -13.89
CA GLY A 200 -2.85 8.42 -14.52
C GLY A 200 -1.37 8.63 -14.86
N ASP A 201 -1.01 9.88 -15.13
CA ASP A 201 0.35 10.27 -15.49
C ASP A 201 1.27 10.35 -14.26
N ASN A 202 2.34 9.57 -14.27
CA ASN A 202 3.34 9.47 -13.22
C ASN A 202 4.78 9.54 -13.79
N GLU A 203 4.96 10.12 -14.98
CA GLU A 203 6.23 10.14 -15.72
C GLU A 203 7.39 10.69 -14.88
N ASP A 204 7.18 11.79 -14.14
CA ASP A 204 8.22 12.39 -13.28
C ASP A 204 8.79 11.42 -12.24
N VAL A 205 7.91 10.61 -11.62
CA VAL A 205 8.32 9.64 -10.60
C VAL A 205 8.97 8.42 -11.25
N ILE A 206 8.44 7.98 -12.39
CA ILE A 206 9.02 6.91 -13.20
C ILE A 206 10.46 7.26 -13.61
N ASN A 207 10.68 8.46 -14.15
CA ASN A 207 11.99 8.94 -14.55
C ASN A 207 12.97 8.98 -13.36
N LYS A 208 12.51 9.45 -12.20
CA LYS A 208 13.32 9.41 -10.95
C LYS A 208 13.67 8.00 -10.52
N MET A 209 12.76 7.03 -10.65
CA MET A 209 13.03 5.64 -10.31
C MET A 209 14.02 4.99 -11.29
N GLN A 210 13.90 5.28 -12.58
CA GLN A 210 14.84 4.79 -13.59
C GLN A 210 16.24 5.35 -13.38
N ALA A 211 16.36 6.60 -12.95
CA ALA A 211 17.65 7.21 -12.60
C ALA A 211 18.37 6.47 -11.46
N LEU A 212 17.66 5.73 -10.58
CA LEU A 212 18.28 4.93 -9.52
C LEU A 212 19.12 3.76 -10.04
N LEU A 213 18.90 3.34 -11.30
CA LEU A 213 19.66 2.29 -11.97
C LEU A 213 20.97 2.80 -12.59
N SER A 214 21.11 4.12 -12.74
CA SER A 214 22.34 4.70 -13.26
C SER A 214 23.43 4.61 -12.19
N ASP A 215 24.60 4.08 -12.55
CA ASP A 215 25.75 4.06 -11.65
C ASP A 215 26.23 5.49 -11.41
N THR A 216 26.23 5.93 -10.15
CA THR A 216 26.91 7.16 -9.71
C THR A 216 28.43 6.92 -9.67
N GLU A 217 29.00 6.35 -10.72
CA GLU A 217 30.45 6.41 -10.93
C GLU A 217 30.88 7.78 -11.46
N THR A 218 29.94 8.64 -11.87
CA THR A 218 30.21 10.00 -12.37
C THR A 218 30.02 11.14 -11.39
N GLU A 219 29.62 10.89 -10.13
CA GLU A 219 29.56 11.94 -9.10
C GLU A 219 30.36 11.53 -7.86
N MET A 220 31.69 11.60 -7.98
CA MET A 220 32.52 12.00 -6.85
C MET A 220 32.25 13.49 -6.57
N ASP A 221 31.08 13.81 -6.01
CA ASP A 221 30.98 14.95 -5.13
C ASP A 221 29.97 14.64 -4.03
N GLY A 222 30.38 14.85 -2.80
CA GLY A 222 29.82 14.23 -1.61
C GLY A 222 28.30 14.35 -1.48
N CYS A 223 27.61 13.22 -1.52
CA CYS A 223 26.25 13.13 -1.00
C CYS A 223 26.32 13.12 0.54
N VAL A 224 26.37 14.33 1.12
CA VAL A 224 26.14 14.52 2.55
C VAL A 224 24.65 14.29 2.80
N VAL A 225 24.34 13.18 3.48
CA VAL A 225 23.04 12.96 4.09
C VAL A 225 22.88 14.02 5.18
N MET A 226 22.01 15.02 4.96
CA MET A 226 21.47 15.86 6.03
C MET A 226 20.18 15.24 6.58
#